data_AF-A0A1Q3U567-F1
#
_entry.id   AF-A0A1Q3U567-F1
#
_cell.length_a   1.000
_cell.length_b   1.000
_cell.length_c   1.000
_cell.angle_alpha   90.00
_cell.angle_beta   90.00
_cell.angle_gamma   90.00
#
_symmetry.space_group_name_H-M   'P 1'
#
loop_
_entity.id
_entity.type
_entity.pdbx_description
1 polymer ?
#
loop_
_entity_poly.entity_id
_entity_poly.type
_entity_poly.pdbx_seq_one_letter_code
_entity_poly.pdbx_strand_id
1 'polypeptide(L)'
;MSSIQVHHNKLWFAGLHQNWDLADFEIHEIMENIDDIQKFQKERKESQMIDMIRPSLDSVNAAIRNKNQVQFNSSYHILTNTCNSCHRATGFAFNIVKTPETVPFSNQEFTLHHPATGTNSSRHD
;
A
#
# COMPACT_ATOMS: atom_id res chain seq x y z
N MET A 1 7.93 -1.18 -11.09
CA MET A 1 6.58 -0.56 -11.11
C MET A 1 5.45 -1.56 -10.92
N SER A 2 5.38 -2.70 -11.64
CA SER A 2 4.26 -3.66 -11.48
C SER A 2 4.08 -4.16 -10.04
N SER A 3 5.19 -4.49 -9.35
CA SER A 3 5.18 -4.85 -7.92
C SER A 3 4.53 -3.77 -7.05
N ILE A 4 5.00 -2.53 -7.15
CA ILE A 4 4.44 -1.37 -6.44
C ILE A 4 2.93 -1.22 -6.69
N GLN A 5 2.46 -1.42 -7.92
CA GLN A 5 1.02 -1.32 -8.22
C GLN A 5 0.21 -2.42 -7.54
N VAL A 6 0.75 -3.64 -7.44
CA VAL A 6 0.12 -4.74 -6.70
C VAL A 6 0.01 -4.40 -5.22
N HIS A 7 1.10 -3.98 -4.59
CA HIS A 7 1.10 -3.62 -3.17
C HIS A 7 0.23 -2.39 -2.87
N HIS A 8 0.27 -1.36 -3.73
CA HIS A 8 -0.61 -0.19 -3.62
C HIS A 8 -2.09 -0.56 -3.70
N ASN A 9 -2.45 -1.56 -4.50
CA ASN A 9 -3.81 -2.07 -4.57
C ASN A 9 -4.20 -2.83 -3.29
N LYS A 10 -3.37 -3.78 -2.86
CA LYS A 10 -3.61 -4.57 -1.63
C LYS A 10 -3.70 -3.71 -0.38
N LEU A 11 -2.83 -2.70 -0.28
CA LEU A 11 -2.80 -1.72 0.79
C LEU A 11 -4.15 -1.03 0.99
N TRP A 12 -4.84 -0.65 -0.09
CA TRP A 12 -6.16 -0.01 -0.01
C TRP A 12 -7.15 -0.89 0.75
N PHE A 13 -7.29 -2.13 0.32
CA PHE A 13 -8.25 -3.06 0.90
C PHE A 13 -7.86 -3.45 2.33
N ALA A 14 -6.58 -3.64 2.62
CA ALA A 14 -6.09 -3.88 3.97
C ALA A 14 -6.47 -2.73 4.93
N GLY A 15 -6.25 -1.47 4.52
CA GLY A 15 -6.60 -0.31 5.34
C GLY A 15 -8.11 -0.05 5.43
N LEU A 16 -8.89 -0.31 4.37
CA LEU A 16 -10.35 -0.24 4.41
C LEU A 16 -10.95 -1.24 5.41
N HIS A 17 -10.36 -2.42 5.51
CA HIS A 17 -10.79 -3.43 6.46
C HIS A 17 -10.11 -3.34 7.83
N GLN A 18 -9.30 -2.30 8.06
CA GLN A 18 -8.55 -2.10 9.30
C GLN A 18 -7.66 -3.31 9.67
N ASN A 19 -7.24 -4.07 8.67
CA ASN A 19 -6.23 -5.11 8.84
C ASN A 19 -4.86 -4.43 8.85
N TRP A 20 -4.54 -3.84 10.00
CA TRP A 20 -3.36 -2.97 10.15
C TRP A 20 -2.05 -3.71 9.95
N ASP A 21 -1.97 -4.99 10.32
CA ASP A 21 -0.77 -5.80 10.12
C ASP A 21 -0.53 -6.05 8.63
N LEU A 22 -1.60 -6.35 7.86
CA LEU A 22 -1.49 -6.45 6.40
C LEU A 22 -1.20 -5.09 5.76
N ALA A 23 -1.83 -4.01 6.23
CA ALA A 23 -1.56 -2.67 5.70
C ALA A 23 -0.10 -2.26 5.94
N ASP A 24 0.45 -2.55 7.13
CA ASP A 24 1.85 -2.32 7.49
C ASP A 24 2.80 -3.11 6.59
N PHE A 25 2.51 -4.39 6.35
CA PHE A 25 3.26 -5.21 5.39
C PHE A 25 3.25 -4.57 3.99
N GLU A 26 2.08 -4.26 3.44
CA GLU A 26 1.96 -3.77 2.06
C GLU A 26 2.58 -2.37 1.86
N ILE A 27 2.56 -1.47 2.85
CA ILE A 27 3.25 -0.17 2.73
C ILE A 27 4.77 -0.35 2.75
N HIS A 28 5.30 -1.26 3.57
CA HIS A 28 6.74 -1.52 3.62
C HIS A 28 7.26 -2.17 2.34
N GLU A 29 6.50 -3.08 1.72
CA GLU A 29 6.84 -3.62 0.40
C GLU A 29 6.94 -2.52 -0.66
N ILE A 30 6.03 -1.53 -0.65
CA ILE A 30 6.14 -0.36 -1.55
C ILE A 30 7.41 0.43 -1.25
N MET A 31 7.71 0.71 0.01
CA MET A 31 8.90 1.47 0.42
C MET A 31 10.19 0.76 -0.02
N GLU A 32 10.29 -0.56 0.19
CA GLU A 32 11.44 -1.36 -0.24
C GLU A 32 11.61 -1.32 -1.76
N ASN A 33 10.53 -1.49 -2.53
CA ASN A 33 10.58 -1.41 -3.99
C ASN A 33 11.03 -0.01 -4.48
N ILE A 34 10.67 1.07 -3.78
CA ILE A 34 11.11 2.43 -4.10
C ILE A 34 12.60 2.62 -3.79
N ASP A 35 13.06 2.11 -2.64
CA ASP A 35 14.47 2.12 -2.26
C ASP A 35 15.33 1.34 -3.27
N ASP A 36 14.84 0.19 -3.74
CA ASP A 36 15.50 -0.62 -4.77
C ASP A 36 15.59 0.09 -6.12
N ILE A 37 14.53 0.80 -6.56
CA ILE A 37 14.57 1.62 -7.77
C ILE A 37 15.67 2.69 -7.63
N GLN A 38 15.71 3.38 -6.49
CA GLN A 38 16.71 4.41 -6.24
C GLN A 38 18.13 3.85 -6.13
N LYS A 39 18.29 2.59 -5.70
CA LYS A 39 19.58 1.94 -5.57
C LYS A 39 20.11 1.39 -6.89
N PHE A 40 19.25 0.77 -7.68
CA PHE A 40 19.67 -0.06 -8.82
C PHE A 40 19.34 0.52 -10.20
N GLN A 41 18.56 1.60 -10.28
CA GLN A 41 18.11 2.20 -11.56
C GLN A 41 18.41 3.71 -11.65
N LYS A 42 19.52 4.16 -11.06
CA LYS A 42 19.87 5.58 -10.83
C LYS A 42 19.98 6.42 -12.11
N GLU A 43 20.29 5.77 -13.23
CA GLU A 43 20.47 6.38 -14.54
C GLU A 43 19.14 6.81 -15.19
N ARG A 44 18.01 6.27 -14.72
CA ARG A 44 16.69 6.59 -15.26
C ARG A 44 16.17 7.90 -14.70
N LYS A 45 15.55 8.71 -15.56
CA LYS A 45 14.96 10.01 -15.20
C LYS A 45 13.90 9.86 -14.10
N GLU A 46 13.07 8.82 -14.19
CA GLU A 46 12.05 8.51 -13.20
C GLU A 46 12.64 8.19 -11.82
N SER A 47 13.75 7.45 -11.76
CA SER A 47 14.42 7.12 -10.50
C SER A 47 15.03 8.33 -9.82
N GLN A 48 15.48 9.33 -10.59
CA GLN A 48 16.00 10.58 -10.04
C GLN A 48 14.92 11.44 -9.37
N MET A 49 13.65 11.24 -9.76
CA MET A 49 12.50 11.96 -9.19
C MET A 49 11.74 11.15 -8.14
N ILE A 50 12.05 9.86 -7.97
CA ILE A 50 11.23 8.93 -7.19
C ILE A 50 11.11 9.32 -5.71
N ASP A 51 12.10 10.03 -5.17
CA ASP A 51 12.10 10.54 -3.79
C ASP A 51 10.92 11.46 -3.48
N MET A 52 10.31 12.09 -4.49
CA MET A 52 9.12 12.92 -4.29
C MET A 52 7.93 12.15 -3.68
N ILE A 53 7.95 10.81 -3.78
CA ILE A 53 6.91 9.93 -3.26
C ILE A 53 7.04 9.72 -1.74
N ARG A 54 8.25 9.84 -1.17
CA ARG A 54 8.54 9.50 0.24
C ARG A 54 7.62 10.17 1.26
N PRO A 55 7.36 11.50 1.22
CA PRO A 55 6.50 12.14 2.21
C PRO A 55 5.07 11.57 2.24
N SER A 56 4.56 11.14 1.07
CA SER A 56 3.25 10.50 0.99
C SER A 56 3.24 9.07 1.51
N LEU A 57 4.33 8.31 1.32
CA LEU A 57 4.50 6.98 1.93
C LEU A 57 4.56 7.10 3.46
N ASP A 58 5.33 8.05 3.98
CA ASP A 58 5.46 8.31 5.41
C ASP A 58 4.11 8.68 6.05
N SER A 59 3.29 9.45 5.33
CA SER A 59 1.94 9.85 5.76
C SER A 59 0.97 8.66 5.83
N VAL A 60 1.09 7.70 4.92
CA VAL A 60 0.30 6.46 4.95
C VAL A 60 0.79 5.56 6.09
N ASN A 61 2.11 5.37 6.21
CA ASN A 61 2.71 4.56 7.28
C ASN A 61 2.35 5.12 8.68
N ALA A 62 2.40 6.44 8.86
CA ALA A 62 1.95 7.07 10.11
C ALA A 62 0.46 6.80 10.42
N ALA A 63 -0.41 6.86 9.41
CA ALA A 63 -1.83 6.55 9.59
C ALA A 63 -2.07 5.08 9.99
N ILE A 64 -1.30 4.16 9.41
CA ILE A 64 -1.35 2.72 9.73
C ILE A 64 -0.88 2.48 11.17
N ARG A 65 0.27 3.04 11.56
CA ARG A 65 0.79 2.93 12.94
C ARG A 65 -0.17 3.50 13.98
N ASN A 66 -0.85 4.59 13.64
CA ASN A 66 -1.87 5.19 14.49
C ASN A 66 -3.24 4.50 14.41
N LYS A 67 -3.38 3.47 13.56
CA LYS A 67 -4.65 2.75 13.30
C LYS A 67 -5.81 3.71 12.98
N ASN A 68 -5.51 4.79 12.28
CA ASN A 68 -6.45 5.87 11.99
C ASN A 68 -6.97 5.75 10.56
N GLN A 69 -8.16 5.17 10.42
CA GLN A 69 -8.76 4.91 9.11
C GLN A 69 -9.08 6.19 8.31
N VAL A 70 -9.52 7.26 8.98
CA VAL A 70 -9.80 8.54 8.31
C VAL A 70 -8.52 9.14 7.75
N GLN A 71 -7.45 9.14 8.55
CA GLN A 71 -6.13 9.59 8.10
C GLN A 71 -5.58 8.69 7.00
N PHE A 72 -5.77 7.36 7.10
CA PHE A 72 -5.33 6.41 6.09
C PHE A 72 -5.98 6.70 4.73
N ASN A 73 -7.31 6.86 4.69
CA ASN A 73 -8.03 7.14 3.45
C ASN A 73 -7.50 8.42 2.77
N SER A 74 -7.33 9.50 3.55
CA SER A 74 -6.79 10.75 3.05
C SER A 74 -5.35 10.60 2.53
N SER A 75 -4.46 9.99 3.33
CA SER A 75 -3.06 9.76 2.97
C SER A 75 -2.92 8.85 1.74
N TYR A 76 -3.77 7.84 1.59
CA TYR A 76 -3.76 6.93 0.43
C TYR A 76 -4.11 7.68 -0.88
N HIS A 77 -5.12 8.55 -0.84
CA HIS A 77 -5.45 9.39 -2.00
C HIS A 77 -4.32 10.37 -2.33
N ILE A 78 -3.67 10.93 -1.31
CA ILE A 78 -2.48 11.76 -1.50
C ILE A 78 -1.36 10.97 -2.17
N LEU A 79 -1.03 9.76 -1.68
CA LEU A 79 -0.04 8.87 -2.30
C LEU A 79 -0.38 8.58 -3.76
N THR A 80 -1.64 8.22 -4.04
CA THR A 80 -2.12 7.96 -5.41
C THR A 80 -1.92 9.18 -6.33
N ASN A 81 -2.23 10.37 -5.83
CA ASN A 81 -2.01 11.62 -6.57
C ASN A 81 -0.53 11.93 -6.76
N THR A 82 0.34 11.59 -5.80
CA THR A 82 1.79 11.75 -5.91
C THR A 82 2.38 10.79 -6.95
N CYS A 83 1.93 9.53 -6.99
CA CYS A 83 2.27 8.58 -8.06
C CYS A 83 1.95 9.18 -9.45
N ASN A 84 0.73 9.69 -9.61
CA ASN A 84 0.30 10.34 -10.85
C ASN A 84 1.11 11.61 -11.18
N SER A 85 1.55 12.34 -10.16
CA SER A 85 2.39 13.54 -10.35
C SER A 85 3.80 13.17 -10.84
N CYS A 86 4.40 12.12 -10.28
CA CYS A 86 5.65 11.56 -10.78
C CYS A 86 5.51 11.08 -12.23
N HIS A 87 4.45 10.33 -12.54
CA HIS A 87 4.19 9.86 -13.90
C HIS A 87 4.07 11.02 -14.90
N ARG A 88 3.37 12.11 -14.55
CA ARG A 88 3.31 13.31 -15.41
C ARG A 88 4.68 13.97 -15.59
N ALA A 89 5.42 14.18 -14.51
CA ALA A 89 6.71 14.86 -14.55
C ALA A 89 7.77 14.09 -15.36
N THR A 90 7.62 12.77 -15.44
CA THR A 90 8.55 11.87 -16.12
C THR A 90 8.11 11.52 -17.56
N GLY A 91 6.98 12.05 -18.04
CA GLY A 91 6.51 11.85 -19.41
C GLY A 91 5.57 10.64 -19.60
N PHE A 92 5.13 10.02 -18.51
CA PHE A 92 4.24 8.85 -18.49
C PHE A 92 2.81 9.22 -18.07
N ALA A 93 2.32 10.41 -18.43
CA ALA A 93 0.99 10.92 -18.03
C ALA A 93 -0.20 10.02 -18.42
N PHE A 94 -0.01 9.13 -19.41
CA PHE A 94 -1.00 8.13 -19.82
C PHE A 94 -1.16 6.98 -18.81
N ASN A 95 -0.18 6.76 -17.93
CA ASN A 95 -0.22 5.74 -16.88
C ASN A 95 -0.93 6.30 -15.62
N ILE A 96 -2.26 6.31 -15.63
CA ILE A 96 -3.06 6.89 -14.55
C ILE A 96 -3.39 5.83 -13.50
N VAL A 97 -2.90 6.05 -12.28
CA VAL A 97 -3.22 5.25 -11.10
C VAL A 97 -4.55 5.74 -10.51
N LYS A 98 -5.42 4.80 -10.14
CA LYS A 98 -6.71 5.04 -9.50
C LYS A 98 -6.80 4.30 -8.17
N THR A 99 -7.66 4.76 -7.28
CA THR A 99 -8.11 3.94 -6.15
C THR A 99 -8.88 2.73 -6.69
N PRO A 100 -8.54 1.50 -6.27
CA PRO A 100 -9.23 0.32 -6.77
C PRO A 100 -10.65 0.22 -6.20
N GLU A 101 -11.60 -0.16 -7.06
CA GLU A 101 -13.03 -0.25 -6.74
C GLU A 101 -13.46 -1.67 -6.35
N THR A 102 -12.72 -2.68 -6.83
CA THR A 102 -13.02 -4.11 -6.61
C THR A 102 -11.79 -4.81 -6.04
N VAL A 103 -12.01 -5.75 -5.13
CA VAL A 103 -10.94 -6.58 -4.56
C VAL A 103 -10.22 -7.31 -5.69
N PRO A 104 -8.90 -7.13 -5.87
CA PRO A 104 -8.17 -7.62 -7.04
C PRO A 104 -7.81 -9.10 -6.98
N PHE A 105 -7.60 -9.63 -5.77
CA PHE A 105 -7.05 -10.96 -5.53
C PHE A 105 -8.06 -11.77 -4.73
N SER A 106 -8.78 -12.66 -5.41
CA SER A 106 -9.79 -13.52 -4.79
C SER A 106 -9.21 -14.59 -3.86
N ASN A 107 -7.88 -14.72 -3.81
CA ASN A 107 -7.14 -15.69 -3.01
C ASN A 107 -6.40 -15.06 -1.82
N GLN A 108 -6.75 -13.83 -1.43
CA GLN A 108 -6.20 -13.15 -0.26
C GLN A 108 -7.33 -12.57 0.59
N GLU A 109 -7.28 -12.84 1.89
CA GLU A 109 -8.21 -12.26 2.87
C GLU A 109 -7.69 -10.89 3.32
N PHE A 110 -8.53 -9.86 3.20
CA PHE A 110 -8.18 -8.49 3.57
C PHE A 110 -8.80 -8.05 4.89
N THR A 111 -9.81 -8.78 5.38
CA THR A 111 -10.38 -8.54 6.71
C THR A 111 -9.41 -8.93 7.81
N LEU A 112 -9.59 -8.33 8.99
CA LEU A 112 -8.81 -8.67 10.16
C LEU A 112 -9.05 -10.14 10.54
N HIS A 113 -8.02 -10.98 10.35
CA HIS A 113 -8.09 -12.37 10.74
C HIS A 113 -7.85 -12.48 12.25
N HIS A 114 -8.91 -12.57 13.05
CA HIS A 114 -8.76 -13.04 14.42
C HIS A 114 -8.44 -14.54 14.36
N PRO A 115 -7.28 -15.01 14.87
CA PRO A 115 -7.10 -16.45 15.05
C PRO A 115 -8.26 -16.96 15.89
N ALA A 116 -8.90 -18.04 15.44
CA ALA A 116 -9.96 -18.67 16.20
C ALA A 116 -9.42 -18.90 17.62
N THR A 117 -10.00 -18.21 18.60
CA THR A 117 -9.79 -18.57 20.00
C THR A 117 -10.27 -20.01 20.09
N GLY A 118 -9.32 -20.93 20.25
CA GLY A 118 -9.60 -22.35 20.32
C GLY A 118 -10.74 -22.57 21.29
N THR A 119 -11.91 -22.94 20.76
CA THR A 119 -13.02 -23.39 21.60
C THR A 119 -12.52 -24.63 22.29
N ASN A 120 -12.31 -24.49 23.59
CA ASN A 120 -12.04 -25.55 24.53
C ASN A 120 -13.21 -26.54 24.48
N SER A 121 -13.17 -27.52 23.57
CA SER A 121 -14.11 -28.64 23.56
C SER A 121 -13.66 -29.66 24.59
N SER A 122 -13.87 -29.31 25.86
CA SER A 122 -14.20 -30.32 26.85
C SER A 122 -15.67 -30.64 26.67
N ARG A 123 -15.98 -31.88 26.25
CA ARG A 123 -17.09 -32.74 26.72
C ARG A 123 -17.26 -33.96 25.81
N HIS A 124 -17.21 -35.12 26.48
CA HIS A 124 -17.95 -36.38 26.27
C HIS A 124 -17.79 -37.03 24.88
N ASP A 125 -17.13 -38.19 24.76
CA ASP A 125 -17.41 -39.44 25.48
C ASP A 125 -16.16 -40.19 25.97
#